data_AF-A0A3N6MBH7-F1
#
_entry.id   AF-A0A3N6MBH7-F1
#
_cell.length_a   1.000
_cell.length_b   1.000
_cell.length_c   1.000
_cell.angle_alpha   90.00
_cell.angle_beta   90.00
_cell.angle_gamma   90.00
#
_symmetry.space_group_name_H-M   'P 1'
#
loop_
_entity.id
_entity.type
_entity.pdbx_description
1 polymer ?
#
loop_
_entity_poly.entity_id
_entity_poly.type
_entity_poly.pdbx_seq_one_letter_code
_entity_poly.pdbx_strand_id
1 'polypeptide(L)'
;MTRYILETTVVQKAIRRLIESPVHRMFPGYLSLKQQAEIHGRDDNLPFPYNEFFNQYLRVPGGDKPYLVPFTPLENPSDENLWVSDNVPGTYAPSSLRADSPFTKVVKVEEGGHNSRWKLQPDHWKLARHHLCNGQTIPAESLAVFLFRNYAFETDDPSAYTLIQTFEDEFGYEVSGSQFTTLYQTGDTSINADSFERYD
;
A
#
# COMPACT_ATOMS: atom_id res chain seq x y z
N MET A 1 19.85 -3.35 19.92
CA MET A 1 19.34 -3.53 18.54
C MET A 1 19.95 -2.46 17.69
N THR A 2 20.51 -2.86 16.56
CA THR A 2 21.07 -1.94 15.56
C THR A 2 19.94 -1.40 14.69
N ARG A 3 20.08 -0.17 14.18
CA ARG A 3 19.12 0.41 13.24
C ARG A 3 19.61 0.23 11.81
N TYR A 4 18.68 -0.07 10.92
CA TYR A 4 18.94 -0.26 9.51
C TYR A 4 17.94 0.50 8.66
N ILE A 5 18.38 1.09 7.56
CA ILE A 5 17.52 1.71 6.54
C ILE A 5 17.69 0.96 5.22
N LEU A 6 16.70 1.06 4.33
CA LEU A 6 16.76 0.44 3.01
C LEU A 6 17.72 1.21 2.09
N GLU A 7 18.54 0.46 1.34
CA GLU A 7 19.38 1.06 0.30
C GLU A 7 18.52 1.75 -0.78
N THR A 8 18.97 2.91 -1.24
CA THR A 8 18.28 3.68 -2.29
C THR A 8 18.10 2.85 -3.57
N THR A 9 19.10 2.04 -3.93
CA THR A 9 19.04 1.21 -5.15
C THR A 9 17.98 0.11 -5.05
N VAL A 10 17.76 -0.43 -3.85
CA VAL A 10 16.72 -1.43 -3.56
C VAL A 10 15.34 -0.79 -3.66
N VAL A 11 15.17 0.41 -3.09
CA VAL A 11 13.93 1.19 -3.17
C VAL A 11 13.56 1.49 -4.63
N GLN A 12 14.53 1.93 -5.45
CA GLN A 12 14.29 2.21 -6.87
C GLN A 12 13.84 0.97 -7.65
N LYS A 13 14.46 -0.20 -7.42
CA LYS A 13 14.06 -1.47 -8.05
C LYS A 13 12.65 -1.86 -7.66
N ALA A 14 12.31 -1.74 -6.38
CA ALA A 14 10.97 -2.03 -5.87
C ALA A 14 9.91 -1.13 -6.50
N ILE A 15 10.17 0.18 -6.57
CA ILE A 15 9.25 1.15 -7.21
C ILE A 15 9.03 0.78 -8.68
N ARG A 16 10.10 0.52 -9.44
CA ARG A 16 10.00 0.14 -10.85
C ARG A 16 9.13 -1.11 -11.04
N ARG A 17 9.33 -2.11 -10.19
CA ARG A 17 8.52 -3.33 -10.22
C ARG A 17 7.03 -3.06 -9.98
N LEU A 18 6.71 -2.21 -9.01
CA LEU A 18 5.33 -1.84 -8.72
C LEU A 18 4.69 -1.07 -9.89
N ILE A 19 5.45 -0.19 -10.56
CA ILE A 19 5.00 0.53 -11.77
C ILE A 19 4.68 -0.44 -12.90
N GLU A 20 5.48 -1.49 -13.06
CA GLU A 20 5.29 -2.54 -14.07
C GLU A 20 4.17 -3.54 -13.70
N SER A 21 3.66 -3.50 -12.46
CA SER A 21 2.59 -4.38 -11.99
C SER A 21 1.21 -3.81 -12.37
N PRO A 22 0.24 -4.64 -12.79
CA PRO A 22 -1.10 -4.18 -13.22
C PRO A 22 -2.00 -3.86 -12.01
N VAL A 23 -1.55 -2.92 -11.17
CA VAL A 23 -2.22 -2.49 -9.94
C VAL A 23 -2.86 -1.13 -10.19
N HIS A 24 -4.14 -1.05 -9.88
CA HIS A 24 -4.94 0.16 -10.04
C HIS A 24 -4.51 1.22 -9.02
N ARG A 25 -4.49 2.48 -9.45
CA ARG A 25 -4.11 3.66 -8.64
C ARG A 25 -4.89 3.88 -7.33
N MET A 26 -5.99 3.16 -7.14
CA MET A 26 -6.83 3.24 -5.93
C MET A 26 -6.43 2.23 -4.86
N PHE A 27 -5.46 1.36 -5.16
CA PHE A 27 -4.94 0.37 -4.21
C PHE A 27 -4.45 0.97 -2.87
N PRO A 28 -3.81 2.16 -2.82
CA PRO A 28 -3.44 2.78 -1.55
C PRO A 28 -4.63 3.06 -0.63
N GLY A 29 -5.80 3.42 -1.19
CA GLY A 29 -7.00 3.60 -0.38
C GLY A 29 -7.52 2.29 0.21
N TYR A 30 -7.32 1.17 -0.48
CA TYR A 30 -7.62 -0.15 0.07
C TYR A 30 -6.67 -0.52 1.20
N LEU A 31 -5.36 -0.28 1.04
CA LEU A 31 -4.37 -0.49 2.11
C LEU A 31 -4.68 0.36 3.34
N SER A 32 -5.05 1.63 3.15
CA SER A 32 -5.47 2.52 4.23
C SER A 32 -6.62 1.93 5.04
N LEU A 33 -7.69 1.47 4.36
CA LEU A 33 -8.82 0.83 5.04
C LEU A 33 -8.46 -0.51 5.69
N LYS A 34 -7.56 -1.29 5.09
CA LYS A 34 -7.08 -2.54 5.71
C LYS A 34 -6.29 -2.28 7.00
N GLN A 35 -5.43 -1.26 7.00
CA GLN A 35 -4.71 -0.83 8.20
C GLN A 35 -5.69 -0.37 9.29
N GLN A 36 -6.72 0.39 8.94
CA GLN A 36 -7.75 0.79 9.90
C GLN A 36 -8.56 -0.40 10.42
N ALA A 37 -8.80 -1.42 9.58
CA ALA A 37 -9.47 -2.63 10.01
C ALA A 37 -8.65 -3.40 11.07
N GLU A 38 -7.33 -3.45 10.89
CA GLU A 38 -6.42 -4.01 11.89
C GLU A 38 -6.44 -3.20 13.20
N ILE A 39 -6.21 -1.88 13.10
CA ILE A 39 -6.18 -0.98 14.28
C ILE A 39 -7.45 -1.09 15.12
N HIS A 40 -8.61 -1.26 14.48
CA HIS A 40 -9.90 -1.32 15.15
C HIS A 40 -10.43 -2.73 15.40
N GLY A 41 -9.77 -3.78 14.88
CA GLY A 41 -10.20 -5.16 14.99
C GLY A 41 -11.56 -5.45 14.36
N ARG A 42 -11.93 -4.75 13.27
CA ARG A 42 -13.23 -4.89 12.58
C ARG A 42 -13.14 -4.48 11.13
N ASP A 43 -14.07 -4.95 10.29
CA ASP A 43 -14.11 -4.62 8.85
C ASP A 43 -15.15 -3.54 8.49
N ASP A 44 -15.91 -3.05 9.45
CA ASP A 44 -16.98 -2.06 9.27
C ASP A 44 -16.78 -0.82 10.15
N ASN A 45 -17.57 0.21 9.87
CA ASN A 45 -17.51 1.50 10.56
C ASN A 45 -16.07 2.07 10.64
N LEU A 46 -15.30 1.90 9.56
CA LEU A 46 -13.91 2.29 9.48
C LEU A 46 -13.81 3.79 9.18
N PRO A 47 -12.94 4.52 9.90
CA PRO A 47 -12.53 5.84 9.42
C PRO A 47 -11.69 5.69 8.15
N PHE A 48 -11.65 6.74 7.33
CA PHE A 48 -10.67 6.86 6.25
C PHE A 48 -9.74 8.03 6.58
N PRO A 49 -8.52 7.77 7.06
CA PRO A 49 -7.55 8.82 7.38
C PRO A 49 -6.90 9.34 6.10
N TYR A 50 -7.62 10.17 5.35
CA TYR A 50 -7.28 10.58 3.99
C TYR A 50 -5.83 11.06 3.86
N ASN A 51 -5.38 11.93 4.75
CA ASN A 51 -4.05 12.51 4.67
C ASN A 51 -3.00 11.73 5.45
N GLU A 52 -3.35 11.12 6.58
CA GLU A 52 -2.36 10.50 7.48
C GLU A 52 -1.67 9.32 6.80
N PHE A 53 -2.44 8.40 6.21
CA PHE A 53 -1.88 7.26 5.48
C PHE A 53 -0.97 7.69 4.32
N PHE A 54 -1.42 8.67 3.53
CA PHE A 54 -0.65 9.15 2.38
C PHE A 54 0.61 9.90 2.81
N ASN A 55 0.52 10.70 3.88
CA ASN A 55 1.67 11.36 4.47
C ASN A 55 2.70 10.37 5.01
N GLN A 56 2.22 9.31 5.66
CA GLN A 56 3.03 8.29 6.29
C GLN A 56 3.76 7.43 5.24
N TYR A 57 3.06 6.99 4.20
CA TYR A 57 3.58 5.98 3.28
C TYR A 57 3.92 6.48 1.89
N LEU A 58 3.20 7.46 1.36
CA LEU A 58 3.33 7.85 -0.06
C LEU A 58 4.07 9.17 -0.26
N ARG A 59 4.30 9.92 0.84
CA ARG A 59 4.94 11.24 0.77
C ARG A 59 6.39 11.16 0.33
N VAL A 60 6.76 12.04 -0.58
CA VAL A 60 8.13 12.38 -0.95
C VAL A 60 8.25 13.90 -0.93
N PRO A 61 9.10 14.48 -0.06
CA PRO A 61 9.22 15.92 0.06
C PRO A 61 9.90 16.54 -1.17
N GLY A 62 9.60 17.81 -1.45
CA GLY A 62 10.35 18.64 -2.41
C GLY A 62 9.69 18.89 -3.77
N GLY A 63 8.45 18.43 -4.00
CA GLY A 63 7.71 18.70 -5.25
C GLY A 63 6.29 19.24 -5.02
N ASP A 64 5.69 19.80 -6.08
CA ASP A 64 4.32 20.35 -6.08
C ASP A 64 3.24 19.29 -5.82
N LYS A 65 3.53 18.04 -6.20
CA LYS A 65 2.71 16.86 -5.94
C LYS A 65 3.46 15.98 -4.94
N PRO A 66 3.02 15.89 -3.68
CA PRO A 66 3.84 15.31 -2.62
C PRO A 66 3.77 13.78 -2.56
N TYR A 67 2.85 13.13 -3.27
CA TYR A 67 2.63 11.69 -3.13
C TYR A 67 3.06 10.93 -4.38
N LEU A 68 3.97 9.97 -4.20
CA LEU A 68 4.33 8.97 -5.20
C LEU A 68 3.39 7.77 -5.07
N VAL A 69 2.68 7.45 -6.15
CA VAL A 69 1.79 6.29 -6.25
C VAL A 69 2.28 5.42 -7.41
N PRO A 70 3.10 4.38 -7.14
CA PRO A 70 3.68 3.53 -8.18
C PRO A 70 2.68 2.48 -8.69
N PHE A 71 1.39 2.84 -8.77
CA PHE A 71 0.30 1.97 -9.21
C PHE A 71 -0.48 2.68 -10.29
N THR A 72 -0.53 2.09 -11.47
CA THR A 72 -1.25 2.65 -12.59
C THR A 72 -1.71 1.56 -13.55
N PRO A 73 -2.94 1.63 -14.06
CA PRO A 73 -3.41 0.71 -15.10
C PRO A 73 -2.86 1.06 -16.50
N LEU A 74 -2.06 2.12 -16.63
CA LEU A 74 -1.52 2.58 -17.91
C LEU A 74 -0.32 1.72 -18.33
N GLU A 75 -0.28 1.34 -19.61
CA GLU A 75 0.94 0.83 -20.23
C GLU A 75 1.93 1.98 -20.43
N ASN A 76 3.16 1.84 -19.93
CA ASN A 76 4.23 2.85 -20.01
C ASN A 76 3.82 4.23 -19.45
N PRO A 77 3.49 4.32 -18.14
CA PRO A 77 3.14 5.59 -17.51
C PRO A 77 4.30 6.58 -17.59
N SER A 78 4.00 7.85 -17.86
CA SER A 78 4.96 8.92 -17.66
C SER A 78 5.17 9.18 -16.16
N ASP A 79 6.30 9.77 -15.80
CA ASP A 79 6.59 10.14 -14.40
C ASP A 79 5.46 10.98 -13.79
N GLU A 80 4.89 11.93 -14.54
CA GLU A 80 3.78 12.78 -14.09
C GLU A 80 2.53 12.00 -13.68
N ASN A 81 2.31 10.81 -14.25
CA ASN A 81 1.18 9.94 -13.91
C ASN A 81 1.35 9.26 -12.55
N LEU A 82 2.58 9.16 -12.05
CA LEU A 82 2.90 8.52 -10.76
C LEU A 82 2.75 9.49 -9.59
N TRP A 83 2.77 10.80 -9.86
CA TRP A 83 2.67 11.83 -8.83
C TRP A 83 1.22 12.31 -8.65
N VAL A 84 0.76 12.28 -7.40
CA VAL A 84 -0.59 12.70 -6.98
C VAL A 84 -0.51 13.95 -6.10
N SER A 85 -1.46 14.88 -6.30
CA SER A 85 -1.55 16.10 -5.50
C SER A 85 -1.93 15.81 -4.06
N ASP A 86 -1.78 16.83 -3.20
CA ASP A 86 -2.13 16.77 -1.79
C ASP A 86 -3.64 16.59 -1.52
N ASN A 87 -4.50 16.81 -2.53
CA ASN A 87 -5.95 16.63 -2.46
C ASN A 87 -6.39 15.15 -2.52
N VAL A 88 -5.86 14.34 -1.60
CA VAL A 88 -6.29 12.95 -1.40
C VAL A 88 -7.77 12.83 -1.02
N PRO A 89 -8.32 13.67 -0.10
CA PRO A 89 -9.74 13.62 0.22
C PRO A 89 -10.62 13.75 -1.02
N GLY A 90 -10.27 14.63 -1.96
CA GLY A 90 -11.00 14.80 -3.22
C GLY A 90 -11.00 13.56 -4.13
N THR A 91 -10.03 12.66 -3.99
CA THR A 91 -9.93 11.41 -4.78
C THR A 91 -10.80 10.30 -4.19
N TYR A 92 -10.86 10.20 -2.87
CA TYR A 92 -11.54 9.11 -2.16
C TYR A 92 -12.87 9.50 -1.51
N ALA A 93 -13.27 10.78 -1.57
CA ALA A 93 -14.56 11.22 -1.07
C ALA A 93 -15.69 10.43 -1.77
N PRO A 94 -16.73 10.00 -1.03
CA PRO A 94 -17.85 9.26 -1.63
C PRO A 94 -18.47 9.94 -2.85
N SER A 95 -18.56 11.28 -2.84
CA SER A 95 -19.08 12.07 -3.95
C SER A 95 -18.22 12.05 -5.22
N SER A 96 -16.94 11.73 -5.09
CA SER A 96 -15.98 11.66 -6.20
C SER A 96 -15.87 10.27 -6.80
N LEU A 97 -16.31 9.24 -6.08
CA LEU A 97 -16.27 7.86 -6.54
C LEU A 97 -17.47 7.58 -7.46
N ARG A 98 -17.16 7.08 -8.66
CA ARG A 98 -18.19 6.55 -9.55
C ARG A 98 -18.65 5.18 -9.04
N ALA A 99 -19.94 4.89 -9.19
CA ALA A 99 -20.53 3.63 -8.72
C ALA A 99 -19.86 2.38 -9.33
N ASP A 100 -19.32 2.50 -10.54
CA ASP A 100 -18.63 1.45 -11.29
C ASP A 100 -17.11 1.42 -11.06
N SER A 101 -16.55 2.30 -10.22
CA SER A 101 -15.11 2.31 -9.97
C SER A 101 -14.63 0.98 -9.37
N PRO A 102 -13.42 0.51 -9.70
CA PRO A 102 -12.87 -0.70 -9.08
C PRO A 102 -12.84 -0.65 -7.56
N PHE A 103 -12.63 0.54 -6.98
CA PHE A 103 -12.56 0.72 -5.54
C PHE A 103 -13.90 0.44 -4.84
N THR A 104 -15.02 0.92 -5.40
CA THR A 104 -16.37 0.68 -4.84
C THR A 104 -16.83 -0.78 -4.96
N LYS A 105 -16.10 -1.63 -5.70
CA LYS A 105 -16.32 -3.08 -5.70
C LYS A 105 -15.68 -3.79 -4.51
N VAL A 106 -14.71 -3.16 -3.85
CA VAL A 106 -13.96 -3.73 -2.72
C VAL A 106 -14.45 -3.18 -1.39
N VAL A 107 -14.93 -1.93 -1.39
CA VAL A 107 -15.37 -1.22 -0.19
C VAL A 107 -16.76 -0.64 -0.38
N LYS A 108 -17.44 -0.34 0.73
CA LYS A 108 -18.75 0.30 0.76
C LYS A 108 -18.73 1.49 1.71
N VAL A 109 -19.39 2.58 1.32
CA VAL A 109 -19.67 3.71 2.21
C VAL A 109 -20.91 3.37 3.03
N GLU A 110 -20.78 3.40 4.35
CA GLU A 110 -21.88 3.16 5.30
C GLU A 110 -22.51 4.49 5.74
N GLU A 111 -21.68 5.49 6.01
CA GLU A 111 -22.10 6.84 6.34
C GLU A 111 -21.34 7.83 5.45
N GLY A 112 -22.05 8.77 4.83
CA GLY A 112 -21.44 9.80 3.98
C GLY A 112 -21.16 11.11 4.73
N GLY A 113 -20.36 11.98 4.13
CA GLY A 113 -20.06 13.33 4.64
C GLY A 113 -18.62 13.49 5.11
N HIS A 114 -18.36 14.52 5.92
CA HIS A 114 -16.99 14.88 6.34
C HIS A 114 -16.28 13.76 7.13
N ASN A 115 -17.04 12.94 7.85
CA ASN A 115 -16.55 11.78 8.62
C ASN A 115 -17.09 10.48 8.03
N SER A 116 -16.92 10.30 6.72
CA SER A 116 -17.46 9.13 6.03
C SER A 116 -16.97 7.83 6.69
N ARG A 117 -17.89 6.89 6.90
CA ARG A 117 -17.60 5.56 7.44
C ARG A 117 -17.62 4.54 6.33
N TRP A 118 -16.64 3.65 6.37
CA TRP A 118 -16.39 2.68 5.33
C TRP A 118 -16.43 1.26 5.87
N LYS A 119 -16.71 0.34 4.96
CA LYS A 119 -16.69 -1.08 5.22
C LYS A 119 -15.90 -1.79 4.13
N LEU A 120 -14.99 -2.67 4.53
CA LEU A 120 -14.43 -3.67 3.64
C LEU A 120 -15.52 -4.70 3.33
N GLN A 121 -15.74 -4.99 2.06
CA GLN A 121 -16.74 -6.00 1.69
C GLN A 121 -16.28 -7.41 2.11
N PRO A 122 -17.20 -8.36 2.32
CA PRO A 122 -16.82 -9.76 2.51
C PRO A 122 -15.90 -10.23 1.38
N ASP A 123 -14.88 -11.01 1.71
CA ASP A 123 -13.83 -11.44 0.77
C ASP A 123 -13.10 -10.25 0.07
N HIS A 124 -12.95 -9.10 0.74
CA HIS A 124 -12.32 -7.90 0.17
C HIS A 124 -10.96 -8.16 -0.49
N TRP A 125 -10.16 -9.11 0.02
CA TRP A 125 -8.86 -9.45 -0.57
C TRP A 125 -8.99 -10.12 -1.95
N LYS A 126 -10.02 -10.96 -2.17
CA LYS A 126 -10.34 -11.54 -3.49
C LYS A 126 -10.84 -10.46 -4.43
N LEU A 127 -11.70 -9.57 -3.93
CA LEU A 127 -12.24 -8.44 -4.70
C LEU A 127 -11.15 -7.45 -5.07
N ALA A 128 -10.21 -7.16 -4.16
CA ALA A 128 -9.05 -6.34 -4.41
C ALA A 128 -8.16 -6.96 -5.49
N ARG A 129 -7.84 -8.25 -5.37
CA ARG A 129 -7.07 -8.96 -6.41
C ARG A 129 -7.76 -8.84 -7.77
N HIS A 130 -9.07 -9.11 -7.83
CA HIS A 130 -9.80 -9.10 -9.09
C HIS A 130 -9.95 -7.70 -9.70
N HIS A 131 -10.37 -6.70 -8.92
CA HIS A 131 -10.72 -5.37 -9.41
C HIS A 131 -9.57 -4.36 -9.36
N LEU A 132 -8.71 -4.44 -8.34
CA LEU A 132 -7.59 -3.51 -8.15
C LEU A 132 -6.27 -4.06 -8.68
N CYS A 133 -6.12 -5.37 -8.86
CA CYS A 133 -4.85 -5.98 -9.30
C CYS A 133 -4.98 -6.75 -10.61
N ASN A 134 -6.10 -6.58 -11.33
CA ASN A 134 -6.38 -7.27 -12.60
C ASN A 134 -6.21 -8.81 -12.51
N GLY A 135 -6.59 -9.39 -11.37
CA GLY A 135 -6.46 -10.82 -11.08
C GLY A 135 -5.04 -11.30 -10.72
N GLN A 136 -4.03 -10.41 -10.74
CA GLN A 136 -2.65 -10.72 -10.38
C GLN A 136 -2.39 -10.55 -8.89
N THR A 137 -1.37 -11.24 -8.40
CA THR A 137 -0.78 -11.05 -7.06
C THR A 137 0.22 -9.91 -7.07
N ILE A 138 0.35 -9.22 -5.93
CA ILE A 138 1.32 -8.14 -5.75
C ILE A 138 2.60 -8.69 -5.11
N PRO A 139 3.81 -8.32 -5.59
CA PRO A 139 5.07 -8.69 -4.94
C PRO A 139 5.16 -8.02 -3.56
N ALA A 140 4.97 -8.81 -2.50
CA ALA A 140 4.83 -8.32 -1.13
C ALA A 140 6.08 -7.57 -0.66
N GLU A 141 7.26 -8.10 -0.98
CA GLU A 141 8.53 -7.49 -0.57
C GLU A 141 8.75 -6.14 -1.25
N SER A 142 8.44 -6.02 -2.54
CA SER A 142 8.58 -4.73 -3.25
C SER A 142 7.58 -3.70 -2.73
N LEU A 143 6.37 -4.13 -2.38
CA LEU A 143 5.40 -3.26 -1.72
C LEU A 143 5.91 -2.79 -0.36
N ALA A 144 6.41 -3.71 0.47
CA ALA A 144 6.95 -3.40 1.79
C ALA A 144 8.17 -2.46 1.71
N VAL A 145 9.13 -2.73 0.81
CA VAL A 145 10.26 -1.83 0.54
C VAL A 145 9.78 -0.43 0.19
N PHE A 146 8.80 -0.32 -0.70
CA PHE A 146 8.28 0.98 -1.10
C PHE A 146 7.63 1.71 0.09
N LEU A 147 6.72 1.06 0.81
CA LEU A 147 5.98 1.67 1.93
C LEU A 147 6.94 2.13 3.04
N PHE A 148 7.92 1.30 3.38
CA PHE A 148 8.83 1.54 4.50
C PHE A 148 10.17 2.18 4.12
N ARG A 149 10.31 2.70 2.88
CA ARG A 149 11.55 3.32 2.37
C ARG A 149 12.15 4.43 3.25
N ASN A 150 11.33 5.08 4.07
CA ASN A 150 11.73 6.18 4.95
C ASN A 150 11.79 5.76 6.44
N TYR A 151 11.76 4.46 6.73
CA TYR A 151 11.75 3.92 8.08
C TYR A 151 13.12 3.36 8.44
N ALA A 152 13.45 3.42 9.73
CA ALA A 152 14.55 2.66 10.30
C ALA A 152 13.98 1.40 10.98
N PHE A 153 14.59 0.26 10.71
CA PHE A 153 14.26 -1.04 11.29
C PHE A 153 15.22 -1.33 12.45
N GLU A 154 14.67 -1.59 13.63
CA GLU A 154 15.44 -2.04 14.79
C GLU A 154 15.50 -3.57 14.80
N THR A 155 16.60 -4.14 14.32
CA THR A 155 16.81 -5.59 14.21
C THR A 155 18.30 -5.91 14.22
N ASP A 156 18.66 -7.15 14.54
CA ASP A 156 20.04 -7.62 14.46
C ASP A 156 20.31 -8.40 13.15
N ASP A 157 19.26 -8.78 12.41
CA ASP A 157 19.35 -9.51 11.13
C ASP A 157 18.32 -8.95 10.12
N PRO A 158 18.63 -7.83 9.44
CA PRO A 158 17.71 -7.23 8.47
C PRO A 158 17.61 -8.09 7.21
N SER A 159 16.39 -8.42 6.80
CA SER A 159 16.14 -9.28 5.64
C SER A 159 14.76 -9.06 5.03
N ALA A 160 14.44 -9.80 3.96
CA ALA A 160 13.09 -9.87 3.42
C ALA A 160 12.05 -10.26 4.50
N TYR A 161 12.44 -11.15 5.42
CA TYR A 161 11.56 -11.57 6.52
C TYR A 161 11.20 -10.39 7.43
N THR A 162 12.15 -9.54 7.79
CA THR A 162 11.90 -8.32 8.58
C THR A 162 10.86 -7.41 7.91
N LEU A 163 10.96 -7.24 6.60
CA LEU A 163 10.02 -6.39 5.84
C LEU A 163 8.61 -6.99 5.79
N ILE A 164 8.52 -8.30 5.51
CA ILE A 164 7.23 -8.97 5.45
C ILE A 164 6.57 -9.01 6.83
N GLN A 165 7.33 -9.30 7.88
CA GLN A 165 6.80 -9.26 9.25
C GLN A 165 6.30 -7.86 9.62
N THR A 166 7.06 -6.81 9.29
CA THR A 166 6.61 -5.42 9.52
C THR A 166 5.32 -5.13 8.73
N PHE A 167 5.21 -5.64 7.50
CA PHE A 167 4.02 -5.49 6.68
C PHE A 167 2.81 -6.27 7.22
N GLU A 168 3.03 -7.47 7.76
CA GLU A 168 2.01 -8.27 8.43
C GLU A 168 1.45 -7.55 9.65
N ASP A 169 2.34 -7.09 10.53
CA ASP A 169 1.99 -6.40 11.77
C ASP A 169 1.24 -5.09 11.48
N GLU A 170 1.73 -4.31 10.51
CA GLU A 170 1.16 -2.99 10.18
C GLU A 170 -0.22 -3.08 9.53
N PHE A 171 -0.46 -4.11 8.71
CA PHE A 171 -1.70 -4.25 7.93
C PHE A 171 -2.60 -5.38 8.41
N GLY A 172 -2.23 -6.12 9.46
CA GLY A 172 -3.04 -7.21 10.00
C GLY A 172 -3.17 -8.38 9.05
N TYR A 173 -2.04 -8.84 8.50
CA TYR A 173 -1.99 -10.02 7.65
C TYR A 173 -1.28 -11.17 8.35
N GLU A 174 -1.59 -12.38 7.91
CA GLU A 174 -0.81 -13.59 8.20
C GLU A 174 -0.31 -14.11 6.86
N VAL A 175 1.00 -14.31 6.71
CA VAL A 175 1.70 -14.65 5.45
C VAL A 175 1.25 -15.99 4.90
N SER A 176 0.96 -16.94 5.80
CA SER A 176 0.32 -18.23 5.49
C SER A 176 -1.20 -18.14 5.34
N GLY A 177 -1.78 -17.00 5.73
CA GLY A 177 -3.21 -16.76 5.73
C GLY A 177 -3.79 -16.62 4.32
N SER A 178 -5.07 -16.96 4.19
CA SER A 178 -5.78 -16.94 2.91
C SER A 178 -5.89 -15.54 2.31
N GLN A 179 -5.98 -14.49 3.15
CA GLN A 179 -6.02 -13.12 2.67
C GLN A 179 -4.71 -12.74 1.97
N PHE A 180 -3.59 -13.00 2.65
CA PHE A 180 -2.26 -12.64 2.16
C PHE A 180 -1.92 -13.43 0.90
N THR A 181 -1.98 -14.76 0.96
CA THR A 181 -1.64 -15.65 -0.17
C THR A 181 -2.52 -15.47 -1.40
N THR A 182 -3.73 -14.93 -1.25
CA THR A 182 -4.59 -14.61 -2.39
C THR A 182 -4.15 -13.32 -3.09
N LEU A 183 -3.76 -12.29 -2.34
CA LEU A 183 -3.52 -10.94 -2.86
C LEU A 183 -2.04 -10.66 -3.14
N TYR A 184 -1.15 -11.31 -2.41
CA TYR A 184 0.29 -11.08 -2.45
C TYR A 184 1.04 -12.36 -2.78
N GLN A 185 2.26 -12.19 -3.27
CA GLN A 185 3.23 -13.25 -3.46
C GLN A 185 4.56 -12.85 -2.82
N THR A 186 5.24 -13.83 -2.25
CA THR A 186 6.58 -13.69 -1.68
C THR A 186 7.60 -14.48 -2.50
N GLY A 187 8.89 -14.25 -2.23
CA GLY A 187 10.00 -14.97 -2.86
C GLY A 187 10.46 -14.35 -4.19
N ASP A 188 10.00 -13.14 -4.49
CA ASP A 188 10.19 -12.52 -5.79
C ASP A 188 11.42 -11.58 -5.84
N THR A 189 12.16 -11.40 -4.73
CA THR A 189 13.26 -10.43 -4.64
C THR A 189 14.49 -10.98 -3.90
N SER A 190 15.68 -10.50 -4.28
CA SER A 190 16.96 -10.85 -3.66
C SER A 190 17.25 -10.03 -2.39
N ILE A 191 16.23 -9.66 -1.61
CA ILE A 191 16.40 -8.82 -0.43
C ILE A 191 17.05 -9.63 0.70
N ASN A 192 18.20 -9.16 1.14
CA ASN A 192 19.05 -9.74 2.17
C ASN A 192 19.68 -8.62 3.01
N ALA A 193 20.60 -8.95 3.91
CA ALA A 193 21.27 -7.96 4.76
C ALA A 193 21.96 -6.84 3.96
N ASP A 194 22.54 -7.14 2.79
CA ASP A 194 23.19 -6.15 1.92
C ASP A 194 22.19 -5.19 1.24
N SER A 195 20.89 -5.44 1.38
CA SER A 195 19.84 -4.52 0.92
C SER A 195 19.58 -3.37 1.90
N PHE A 196 20.30 -3.36 3.03
CA PHE A 196 20.13 -2.41 4.11
C PHE A 196 21.47 -1.76 4.47
N GLU A 197 21.40 -0.48 4.80
CA GLU A 197 22.52 0.26 5.37
C GLU A 197 22.30 0.40 6.86
N ARG A 198 23.37 0.19 7.64
CA ARG A 198 23.35 0.49 9.07
C ARG A 198 23.15 2.01 9.25
N TYR A 199 22.19 2.35 10.10
CA TYR A 199 21.86 3.71 10.48
C TYR A 199 22.29 3.93 11.94
N ASP A 200 23.17 4.89 12.17
CA ASP A 200 23.67 5.24 13.50
C ASP A 200 22.81 6.31 14.19
#